data_AF-A0A519RMF9-F1
#
_entry.id   AF-A0A519RMF9-F1
#
_cell.length_a   1.000
_cell.length_b   1.000
_cell.length_c   1.000
_cell.angle_alpha   90.00
_cell.angle_beta   90.00
_cell.angle_gamma   90.00
#
_symmetry.space_group_name_H-M   'P 1'
#
loop_
_entity.id
_entity.type
_entity.pdbx_description
1 polymer ?
#
loop_
_entity_poly.entity_id
_entity_poly.type
_entity_poly.pdbx_seq_one_letter_code
_entity_poly.pdbx_strand_id
1 'polypeptide(L)' 'IILNAAAYTHTSIGIGDAVKAIPTPVIEVHISNTFSREEFRHQSYISPNAKGVILGFGLQSYDLAIQSFL' A
#
# COMPACT_ATOMS: atom_id res chain seq x y z
N ILE A 1 -8.31 6.95 1.96
CA ILE A 1 -8.52 5.65 1.26
C ILE A 1 -7.52 4.66 1.83
N ILE A 2 -7.98 3.47 2.25
CA ILE A 2 -7.07 2.37 2.63
C ILE A 2 -7.05 1.41 1.44
N LEU A 3 -5.86 1.15 0.90
CA LEU A 3 -5.69 0.37 -0.33
C LEU A 3 -4.74 -0.80 -0.10
N ASN A 4 -5.26 -2.01 -0.27
CA ASN A 4 -4.45 -3.21 -0.48
C ASN A 4 -4.63 -3.66 -1.93
N ALA A 5 -3.66 -3.33 -2.79
CA ALA A 5 -3.70 -3.69 -4.21
C ALA A 5 -3.11 -5.09 -4.48
N ALA A 6 -2.70 -5.82 -3.44
CA ALA A 6 -2.10 -7.15 -3.53
C ALA A 6 -0.99 -7.20 -4.61
N ALA A 7 -1.09 -8.11 -5.60
CA ALA A 7 -0.08 -8.23 -6.64
C ALA A 7 0.01 -7.01 -7.58
N TYR A 8 -1.04 -6.19 -7.67
CA TYR A 8 -1.00 -4.97 -8.48
C TYR A 8 -0.08 -3.91 -7.90
N THR A 9 0.23 -3.98 -6.60
CA THR A 9 1.30 -3.16 -6.00
C THR A 9 2.61 -3.29 -6.79
N HIS A 10 2.92 -4.49 -7.30
CA HIS A 10 4.20 -4.80 -7.95
C HIS A 10 4.15 -4.71 -9.48
N THR A 11 3.00 -4.38 -10.07
CA THR A 11 2.81 -4.46 -11.54
C THR A 11 2.04 -3.28 -12.13
N SER A 12 1.13 -2.67 -11.37
CA SER A 12 0.19 -1.68 -11.90
C SER A 12 0.68 -0.25 -11.73
N ILE A 13 1.35 0.25 -12.78
CA ILE A 13 1.67 1.68 -12.90
C ILE A 13 0.38 2.50 -12.93
N GLY A 14 -0.67 2.01 -13.60
CA GLY A 14 -1.94 2.73 -13.73
C GLY A 14 -2.64 3.00 -12.38
N ILE A 15 -2.59 2.07 -11.43
CA ILE A 15 -3.10 2.33 -10.08
C ILE A 15 -2.21 3.34 -9.34
N GLY A 16 -0.89 3.25 -9.52
CA GLY A 16 0.06 4.25 -9.00
C GLY A 16 -0.27 5.66 -9.49
N ASP A 17 -0.55 5.83 -10.78
CA ASP A 17 -0.94 7.11 -11.38
C ASP A 17 -2.31 7.59 -10.90
N ALA A 18 -3.27 6.68 -10.73
CA ALA A 18 -4.58 7.02 -10.17
C ALA A 18 -4.47 7.54 -8.73
N VAL A 19 -3.61 6.93 -7.91
CA VAL A 19 -3.31 7.39 -6.55
C VAL A 19 -2.63 8.76 -6.58
N LYS A 20 -1.70 8.98 -7.51
CA LYS A 20 -1.01 10.27 -7.70
C LYS A 20 -1.94 11.41 -8.11
N ALA A 21 -2.99 11.11 -8.88
CA ALA A 21 -3.88 12.11 -9.46
C ALA A 21 -4.93 12.67 -8.49
N ILE A 22 -5.14 12.04 -7.34
CA ILE A 22 -6.17 12.44 -6.39
C ILE A 22 -5.60 13.23 -5.19
N PRO A 23 -6.32 14.23 -4.67
CA PRO A 23 -5.91 14.94 -3.46
C PRO A 23 -6.25 14.16 -2.17
N THR A 24 -7.08 13.13 -2.26
CA THR A 24 -7.52 12.34 -1.09
C THR A 24 -6.37 11.45 -0.60
N PRO A 25 -6.03 11.46 0.70
CA PRO A 25 -4.90 10.68 1.19
C PRO A 25 -5.15 9.18 1.09
N VAL A 26 -4.13 8.44 0.63
CA VAL A 26 -4.13 6.98 0.48
C VAL A 26 -3.12 6.36 1.44
N ILE A 27 -3.52 5.34 2.19
CA ILE A 27 -2.61 4.49 2.99
C ILE A 27 -2.58 3.12 2.34
N GLU A 28 -1.40 2.70 1.90
CA GLU A 28 -1.20 1.37 1.33
C GLU A 28 -1.06 0.33 2.46
N VAL A 29 -1.74 -0.81 2.32
CA VAL A 29 -1.76 -1.88 3.33
C VAL A 29 -1.38 -3.21 2.71
N HIS A 30 -0.50 -3.95 3.38
CA HIS A 30 -0.17 -5.35 3.08
C HIS A 30 -0.30 -6.22 4.32
N ILE A 31 -1.08 -7.29 4.24
CA ILE A 31 -1.26 -8.24 5.35
C ILE A 31 0.08 -8.92 5.68
N SER A 32 0.82 -9.37 4.66
CA SER A 32 2.14 -9.99 4.82
C SER A 32 3.26 -8.96 4.78
N ASN A 33 4.41 -9.29 5.38
CA ASN A 33 5.64 -8.53 5.15
C ASN A 33 6.13 -8.82 3.73
N THR A 34 6.02 -7.87 2.81
CA THR A 34 6.43 -8.05 1.42
C THR A 34 7.94 -8.12 1.26
N PHE A 35 8.71 -7.49 2.14
CA PHE A 35 10.18 -7.52 2.13
C PHE A 35 10.78 -8.86 2.60
N SER A 36 9.99 -9.69 3.29
CA SER A 36 10.43 -11.05 3.66
C SER A 36 10.09 -12.10 2.61
N ARG A 37 9.59 -11.68 1.44
CA ARG A 37 9.13 -12.55 0.35
C ARG A 37 10.04 -12.44 -0.87
N GLU A 38 9.58 -12.94 -2.01
CA GLU A 38 10.33 -12.91 -3.26
C GLU A 38 10.69 -11.47 -3.67
N GLU A 39 11.84 -11.28 -4.32
CA GLU A 39 12.39 -9.96 -4.67
C GLU A 39 11.42 -9.09 -5.47
N PHE A 40 10.64 -9.69 -6.38
CA PHE A 40 9.64 -8.96 -7.15
C PHE A 40 8.50 -8.36 -6.31
N ARG A 41 8.38 -8.72 -5.03
CA ARG A 41 7.41 -8.16 -4.09
C ARG A 41 7.96 -7.00 -3.26
N HIS A 42 9.26 -6.71 -3.36
CA HIS A 42 9.88 -5.66 -2.56
C HIS A 42 9.58 -4.27 -3.11
N GLN A 43 9.28 -4.18 -4.41
CA GLN A 43 8.96 -2.92 -5.08
C GLN A 43 7.44 -2.67 -5.13
N SER A 44 7.03 -1.47 -4.73
CA SER A 44 5.67 -0.97 -4.91
C SER A 44 5.64 0.19 -5.91
N TYR A 45 4.74 0.13 -6.88
CA TYR A 45 4.41 1.25 -7.78
C TYR A 45 3.37 2.20 -7.18
N ILE A 46 2.80 1.85 -6.02
CA ILE A 46 1.75 2.62 -5.32
C ILE A 46 2.34 3.44 -4.17
N SER A 47 3.26 2.84 -3.39
CA SER A 47 3.85 3.43 -2.18
C SER A 47 4.45 4.82 -2.40
N PRO A 48 5.15 5.11 -3.52
CA PRO A 48 5.72 6.43 -3.77
C PRO A 48 4.67 7.56 -3.84
N ASN A 49 3.42 7.24 -4.18
CA ASN A 49 2.33 8.20 -4.29
C ASN A 49 1.32 8.12 -3.13
N ALA A 50 1.47 7.16 -2.21
CA ALA A 50 0.65 7.04 -1.02
C ALA A 50 1.15 7.99 0.10
N LYS A 51 0.26 8.36 1.04
CA LYS A 51 0.62 9.09 2.28
C LYS A 51 1.53 8.25 3.17
N GLY A 52 1.39 6.93 3.14
CA GLY A 52 2.17 5.99 3.93
C GLY A 52 1.84 4.54 3.56
N VAL A 53 2.67 3.62 4.07
CA VAL A 53 2.52 2.18 3.86
C VAL A 53 2.62 1.44 5.19
N ILE A 54 1.75 0.45 5.40
CA ILE A 54 1.75 -0.43 6.58
C ILE A 54 1.75 -1.87 6.07
N LEU A 55 2.72 -2.66 6.51
CA LEU A 55 2.89 -4.04 6.03
C LEU A 55 3.36 -4.99 7.13
N GLY A 56 2.90 -6.24 7.08
CA GLY A 56 3.41 -7.32 7.92
C GLY A 56 2.75 -7.51 9.29
N PHE A 57 1.67 -6.79 9.58
CA PHE A 57 0.92 -6.93 10.84
C PHE A 57 -0.37 -7.73 10.69
N GLY A 58 -0.52 -8.48 9.59
CA GLY A 58 -1.73 -9.25 9.34
C GLY A 58 -2.95 -8.33 9.12
N LEU A 59 -4.10 -8.72 9.67
CA LEU A 59 -5.33 -7.92 9.58
C LEU A 59 -5.25 -6.62 10.38
N GLN A 60 -4.42 -6.57 11.43
CA GLN A 60 -4.21 -5.36 12.25
C GLN A 60 -3.66 -4.18 11.43
N SER A 61 -3.05 -4.43 10.27
CA SER A 61 -2.62 -3.37 9.36
C SER A 61 -3.76 -2.46 8.90
N TYR A 62 -5.00 -2.96 8.82
CA TYR A 62 -6.16 -2.13 8.50
C TYR A 62 -6.54 -1.19 9.66
N ASP A 63 -6.52 -1.68 10.90
CA ASP A 63 -6.81 -0.85 12.08
C ASP A 63 -5.77 0.25 12.24
N LEU A 64 -4.48 -0.07 12.07
CA LEU A 64 -3.39 0.90 12.08
C LEU A 64 -3.54 1.94 10.96
N ALA A 65 -4.00 1.52 9.77
CA ALA A 65 -4.27 2.42 8.67
C ALA A 65 -5.42 3.39 9.00
N ILE A 66 -6.49 2.91 9.64
CA ILE A 66 -7.57 3.77 10.13
C ILE A 66 -7.02 4.79 11.14
N GLN A 67 -6.23 4.34 12.12
CA GLN A 67 -5.63 5.21 13.14
C GLN A 67 -4.74 6.30 12.53
N SER A 68 -4.07 6.05 11.40
CA SER A 68 -3.22 7.04 10.74
C SER A 68 -3.97 8.22 10.07
N PHE A 69 -5.31 8.15 10.01
CA PHE A 69 -6.17 9.23 9.52
C PHE A 69 -6.78 10.09 10.64
N LEU A 70 -6.80 9.59 11.87
CA LEU A 70 -7.31 10.29 13.05
C LEU A 70 -6.26 11.26 13.60
#